data_AF-A0A951BQE2-F1
#
_entry.id   AF-A0A951BQE2-F1
#
_cell.length_a   1.000
_cell.length_b   1.000
_cell.length_c   1.000
_cell.angle_alpha   90.00
_cell.angle_beta   90.00
_cell.angle_gamma   90.00
#
_symmetry.space_group_name_H-M   'P 1'
#
loop_
_entity.id
_entity.type
_entity.pdbx_description
1 polymer ?
#
loop_
_entity_poly.entity_id
_entity_poly.type
_entity_poly.pdbx_seq_one_letter_code
_entity_poly.pdbx_strand_id
1 'polypeptide(L)'
;MSYIVPFSTIQKMIGGTPRNGGPPRAVSVDAIKEVIRLLLRSVPVDEAWYRGRYEDVAAAIKAGMYRSAKHHFVEEGYFEGRLPAAQQIDERWYIRQNQDVAEGLRNGDFASAQEHFLKFGYQEGRAPAEMW
;
A
#
# COMPACT_ATOMS: atom_id res chain seq x y z
N MET A 1 4.22 7.06 -10.05
CA MET A 1 2.93 7.10 -9.33
C MET A 1 3.19 7.56 -7.91
N SER A 2 2.25 8.30 -7.29
CA SER A 2 2.43 8.73 -5.91
C SER A 2 2.33 7.59 -4.90
N TYR A 3 3.26 7.53 -3.94
CA TYR A 3 3.18 6.58 -2.82
C TYR A 3 1.91 6.82 -2.01
N ILE A 4 1.19 5.75 -1.69
CA ILE A 4 -0.03 5.80 -0.89
C ILE A 4 0.23 5.00 0.37
N VAL A 5 0.20 5.65 1.52
CA VAL A 5 0.38 5.02 2.83
C VAL A 5 -0.54 3.79 2.94
N PRO A 6 -0.05 2.62 3.36
CA PRO A 6 -0.87 1.41 3.47
C PRO A 6 -1.95 1.58 4.55
N PHE A 7 -3.08 0.89 4.38
CA PHE A 7 -4.18 0.94 5.33
C PHE A 7 -3.76 0.52 6.75
N SER A 8 -2.85 -0.46 6.87
CA SER A 8 -2.28 -0.91 8.14
C SER A 8 -1.63 0.23 8.94
N THR A 9 -0.93 1.14 8.26
CA THR A 9 -0.30 2.31 8.89
C THR A 9 -1.36 3.31 9.35
N ILE A 10 -2.40 3.55 8.53
CA ILE A 10 -3.52 4.41 8.91
C ILE A 10 -4.21 3.85 10.17
N GLN A 11 -4.47 2.54 10.23
CA GLN A 11 -5.08 1.91 11.40
C GLN A 11 -4.25 2.12 12.67
N LYS A 12 -2.92 1.99 12.59
CA LYS A 12 -2.01 2.26 13.73
C LYS A 12 -2.08 3.71 14.20
N MET A 13 -2.22 4.66 13.27
CA MET A 13 -2.32 6.09 13.62
C MET A 13 -3.64 6.44 14.33
N ILE A 14 -4.74 5.80 13.95
CA ILE A 14 -6.07 6.11 14.50
C ILE A 14 -6.27 5.44 15.88
N GLY A 15 -5.59 4.33 16.15
CA GLY A 15 -5.64 3.63 17.43
C GLY A 15 -4.86 4.29 18.59
N GLY A 16 -4.18 5.42 18.35
CA GLY A 16 -3.34 6.10 19.34
C GLY A 16 -4.09 6.92 20.39
N THR A 17 -3.38 7.36 21.43
CA THR A 17 -3.91 8.29 22.43
C THR A 17 -4.13 9.68 21.83
N PRO A 18 -5.26 10.36 22.12
CA PRO A 18 -5.50 11.71 21.64
C PRO A 18 -4.41 12.69 22.09
N ARG A 19 -3.98 13.59 21.20
CA ARG A 19 -2.98 14.64 21.49
C ARG A 19 -3.33 15.52 22.69
N ASN A 20 -4.62 15.66 23.00
CA ASN A 20 -5.10 16.49 24.10
C ASN A 20 -5.21 15.73 25.44
N GLY A 21 -4.73 14.48 25.52
CA GLY A 21 -4.81 13.66 26.74
C GLY A 21 -6.22 13.20 27.12
N GLY A 22 -7.23 13.50 26.30
CA GLY A 22 -8.60 13.01 26.48
C GLY A 22 -8.70 11.50 26.22
N PRO A 23 -9.79 10.84 26.66
CA PRO A 23 -10.00 9.42 26.40
C PRO A 23 -10.08 9.16 24.88
N PRO A 24 -9.51 8.03 24.38
CA PRO A 24 -9.69 7.63 22.99
C PRO A 24 -11.17 7.58 22.63
N ARG A 25 -11.54 8.18 21.50
CA ARG A 25 -12.90 8.05 20.95
C ARG A 25 -12.90 6.88 19.99
N ALA A 26 -13.82 5.94 20.17
CA ALA A 26 -14.05 4.87 19.21
C ALA A 26 -14.48 5.48 17.87
N VAL A 27 -13.74 5.16 16.81
CA VAL A 27 -14.11 5.50 15.43
C VAL A 27 -14.47 4.20 14.71
N SER A 28 -15.59 4.19 14.00
CA SER A 28 -15.98 3.02 13.19
C SER A 28 -14.97 2.81 12.06
N VAL A 29 -14.37 1.62 12.02
CA VAL A 29 -13.47 1.22 10.93
C VAL A 29 -14.18 1.25 9.59
N ASP A 30 -15.46 0.86 9.54
CA ASP A 30 -16.25 0.89 8.31
C ASP A 30 -16.47 2.32 7.82
N ALA A 31 -16.75 3.27 8.73
CA ALA A 31 -16.87 4.68 8.36
C ALA A 31 -15.55 5.24 7.81
N ILE A 32 -14.40 4.84 8.39
CA ILE A 32 -13.08 5.21 7.87
C ILE A 32 -12.86 4.62 6.48
N LYS A 33 -13.21 3.34 6.27
CA LYS A 33 -13.08 2.69 4.96
C LYS A 33 -13.90 3.43 3.91
N GLU A 34 -15.13 3.86 4.20
CA GLU A 34 -15.94 4.64 3.26
C GLU A 34 -15.28 5.97 2.86
N VAL A 35 -14.73 6.70 3.84
CA VAL A 35 -13.98 7.93 3.56
C VAL A 35 -12.76 7.64 2.69
N ILE A 36 -12.01 6.58 3.00
CA ILE A 36 -10.85 6.17 2.21
C ILE A 36 -11.25 5.80 0.79
N ARG A 37 -12.33 5.02 0.58
CA ARG A 37 -12.85 4.69 -0.75
C ARG A 37 -13.13 5.94 -1.56
N LEU A 38 -13.74 6.96 -0.95
CA LEU A 38 -13.99 8.25 -1.62
C LEU A 38 -12.68 8.90 -2.09
N LEU A 39 -11.64 8.90 -1.25
CA LEU A 39 -10.33 9.46 -1.62
C LEU A 39 -9.64 8.64 -2.71
N LEU A 40 -9.69 7.30 -2.62
CA LEU A 40 -9.08 6.39 -3.60
C LEU A 40 -9.67 6.54 -5.00
N ARG A 41 -10.90 7.06 -5.16
CA ARG A 41 -11.46 7.35 -6.49
C ARG A 41 -10.62 8.36 -7.28
N SER A 42 -9.87 9.23 -6.60
CA SER A 42 -8.95 10.18 -7.24
C SER A 42 -7.60 9.56 -7.62
N VAL A 43 -7.26 8.41 -7.05
CA VAL A 43 -6.00 7.71 -7.32
C VAL A 43 -6.04 7.13 -8.74
N PRO A 44 -5.01 7.40 -9.57
CA PRO A 44 -4.87 6.69 -10.83
C PRO A 44 -4.45 5.24 -10.57
N VAL A 45 -5.03 4.31 -11.33
CA VAL A 45 -4.69 2.88 -11.28
C VAL A 45 -4.22 2.50 -12.68
N ASP A 46 -3.07 1.85 -12.77
CA ASP A 46 -2.59 1.30 -14.03
C ASP A 46 -3.33 -0.02 -14.28
N GLU A 47 -4.39 0.04 -15.08
CA GLU A 47 -5.27 -1.10 -15.36
C GLU A 47 -4.50 -2.31 -15.94
N ALA A 48 -3.52 -2.08 -16.82
CA ALA A 48 -2.77 -3.15 -17.47
C ALA A 48 -1.80 -3.79 -16.48
N TRP A 49 -1.03 -2.96 -15.77
CA TRP A 49 -0.10 -3.45 -14.76
C TRP A 49 -0.82 -4.19 -13.63
N TYR A 50 -1.94 -3.63 -13.13
CA TYR A 50 -2.66 -4.21 -12.00
C TYR A 50 -3.21 -5.60 -12.34
N ARG A 51 -3.82 -5.75 -13.52
CA ARG A 51 -4.32 -7.05 -14.01
C ARG A 51 -3.20 -8.05 -14.28
N GLY A 52 -2.05 -7.57 -14.77
CA GLY A 52 -0.87 -8.42 -14.97
C GLY A 52 -0.23 -8.85 -13.65
N ARG A 53 -0.27 -8.00 -12.62
CA ARG A 53 0.32 -8.26 -11.31
C ARG A 53 -0.55 -9.14 -10.42
N TYR A 54 -1.88 -9.00 -10.55
CA TYR A 54 -2.89 -9.63 -9.72
C TYR A 54 -3.83 -10.45 -10.60
N GLU A 55 -3.40 -11.68 -10.90
CA GLU A 55 -4.11 -12.59 -11.82
C GLU A 55 -5.52 -12.96 -11.31
N ASP A 56 -5.69 -13.05 -10.00
CA ASP A 56 -6.97 -13.29 -9.35
C ASP A 56 -7.97 -12.16 -9.64
N VAL A 57 -7.52 -10.90 -9.66
CA VAL A 57 -8.35 -9.75 -10.02
C VAL A 57 -8.65 -9.74 -11.51
N ALA A 58 -7.67 -10.09 -12.35
CA ALA A 58 -7.91 -10.22 -13.79
C ALA A 58 -9.00 -11.27 -14.09
N ALA A 59 -8.99 -12.39 -13.37
CA ALA A 59 -10.03 -13.42 -13.45
C ALA A 59 -11.39 -12.90 -12.94
N ALA A 60 -11.42 -12.20 -11.80
CA ALA A 60 -12.63 -11.64 -11.22
C ALA A 60 -13.29 -10.57 -12.13
N ILE A 61 -12.49 -9.73 -12.79
CA ILE A 61 -12.97 -8.76 -13.80
C ILE A 61 -13.57 -9.50 -14.99
N LYS A 62 -12.89 -10.54 -15.50
CA LYS A 62 -13.40 -11.34 -16.63
C LYS A 62 -14.73 -12.04 -16.28
N ALA A 63 -14.90 -12.43 -15.03
CA ALA A 63 -16.15 -13.02 -14.51
C ALA A 63 -17.24 -11.98 -14.22
N GLY A 64 -16.99 -10.68 -14.41
CA GLY A 64 -17.95 -9.61 -14.18
C GLY A 64 -18.13 -9.21 -12.70
N MET A 65 -17.32 -9.74 -11.78
CA MET A 65 -17.39 -9.39 -10.36
C MET A 65 -16.92 -7.94 -10.11
N TYR A 66 -15.95 -7.48 -10.89
CA TYR A 66 -15.50 -6.09 -10.87
C TYR A 66 -15.54 -5.48 -12.27
N ARG A 67 -15.93 -4.20 -12.37
CA ARG A 67 -16.01 -3.48 -13.64
C ARG A 67 -14.65 -3.16 -14.24
N SER A 68 -13.62 -3.00 -13.41
CA SER A 68 -12.24 -2.70 -13.82
C SER A 68 -11.27 -2.96 -12.66
N ALA A 69 -9.96 -2.85 -12.90
CA ALA A 69 -8.96 -2.94 -11.83
C ALA A 69 -9.07 -1.75 -10.87
N LYS A 70 -9.41 -0.55 -11.35
CA LYS A 70 -9.73 0.58 -10.49
C LYS A 70 -10.91 0.30 -9.57
N HIS A 71 -11.97 -0.35 -10.07
CA HIS A 71 -13.09 -0.76 -9.23
C HIS A 71 -12.63 -1.70 -8.12
N HIS A 72 -11.86 -2.75 -8.44
CA HIS A 72 -11.31 -3.66 -7.44
C HIS A 72 -10.42 -2.95 -6.42
N PHE A 73 -9.48 -2.11 -6.89
CA PHE A 73 -8.52 -1.43 -6.03
C PHE A 73 -9.21 -0.52 -4.99
N VAL A 74 -10.24 0.23 -5.42
CA VAL A 74 -11.00 1.11 -4.52
C VAL A 74 -11.82 0.30 -3.52
N GLU A 75 -12.53 -0.74 -3.97
CA GLU A 75 -13.45 -1.47 -3.09
C GLU A 75 -12.71 -2.36 -2.07
N GLU A 76 -11.66 -3.05 -2.52
CA GLU A 76 -10.96 -4.08 -1.74
C GLU A 76 -9.44 -3.96 -1.81
N GLY A 77 -8.87 -3.82 -3.01
CA GLY A 77 -7.44 -4.03 -3.25
C GLY A 77 -6.50 -3.16 -2.40
N TYR A 78 -6.84 -1.88 -2.15
CA TYR A 78 -6.05 -1.04 -1.25
C TYR A 78 -6.06 -1.57 0.19
N PHE A 79 -7.22 -2.03 0.68
CA PHE A 79 -7.38 -2.57 2.03
C PHE A 79 -6.71 -3.94 2.20
N GLU A 80 -6.54 -4.68 1.10
CA GLU A 80 -5.74 -5.91 1.02
C GLU A 80 -4.22 -5.63 0.93
N GLY A 81 -3.81 -4.36 0.87
CA GLY A 81 -2.40 -3.97 0.75
C GLY A 81 -1.83 -4.13 -0.67
N ARG A 82 -2.67 -4.12 -1.70
CA ARG A 82 -2.23 -4.10 -3.10
C ARG A 82 -1.82 -2.69 -3.52
N LEU A 83 -0.91 -2.60 -4.48
CA LEU A 83 -0.47 -1.33 -5.06
C LEU A 83 -1.28 -1.04 -6.33
N PRO A 84 -1.60 0.23 -6.65
CA PRO A 84 -2.39 0.58 -7.83
C PRO A 84 -1.58 0.57 -9.15
N ALA A 85 -0.25 0.58 -9.06
CA ALA A 85 0.67 0.62 -10.19
C ALA A 85 2.06 0.16 -9.75
N ALA A 86 2.97 -0.03 -10.71
CA ALA A 86 4.38 -0.26 -10.42
C ALA A 86 4.95 0.91 -9.59
N GLN A 87 5.48 0.58 -8.41
CA GLN A 87 6.11 1.56 -7.55
C GLN A 87 7.58 1.75 -7.95
N GLN A 88 7.97 2.99 -8.19
CA GLN A 88 9.38 3.36 -8.33
C GLN A 88 10.01 3.49 -6.95
N ILE A 89 11.15 2.82 -6.76
CA ILE A 89 11.94 2.82 -5.54
C ILE A 89 13.25 3.53 -5.83
N ASP A 90 13.62 4.52 -5.01
CA ASP A 90 14.99 5.01 -4.98
C ASP A 90 15.79 4.02 -4.13
N GLU A 91 16.37 3.01 -4.77
CA GLU A 91 17.06 1.94 -4.05
C GLU A 91 18.19 2.46 -3.16
N ARG A 92 18.96 3.45 -3.64
CA ARG A 92 20.08 3.99 -2.87
C ARG A 92 19.59 4.66 -1.61
N TRP A 93 18.54 5.49 -1.71
CA TRP A 93 17.95 6.12 -0.55
C TRP A 93 17.29 5.08 0.36
N TYR A 94 16.50 4.16 -0.20
CA TYR A 94 15.77 3.14 0.54
C TYR A 94 16.71 2.27 1.37
N ILE A 95 17.81 1.80 0.80
CA ILE A 95 18.83 1.01 1.52
C ILE A 95 19.51 1.84 2.61
N ARG A 96 19.81 3.13 2.36
CA ARG A 96 20.41 4.00 3.39
C ARG A 96 19.48 4.22 4.59
N GLN A 97 18.18 4.38 4.35
CA GLN A 97 17.19 4.58 5.42
C GLN A 97 16.86 3.28 6.16
N ASN A 98 17.10 2.12 5.56
CA ASN A 98 16.68 0.83 6.07
C ASN A 98 17.90 -0.12 6.18
N GLN A 99 18.62 -0.03 7.30
CA GLN A 99 19.85 -0.80 7.55
C GLN A 99 19.62 -2.32 7.49
N ASP A 100 18.46 -2.79 7.96
CA ASP A 100 18.02 -4.18 7.89
C ASP A 100 17.87 -4.67 6.44
N VAL A 101 17.42 -3.80 5.54
CA VAL A 101 17.35 -4.10 4.10
C VAL A 101 18.76 -4.23 3.52
N ALA A 102 19.68 -3.37 3.93
CA ALA A 102 21.09 -3.46 3.52
C ALA A 102 21.74 -4.77 3.99
N GLU A 103 21.41 -5.24 5.18
CA GLU A 103 21.84 -6.54 5.71
C GLU A 103 21.24 -7.70 4.92
N GLY A 104 19.92 -7.71 4.70
CA GLY A 104 19.25 -8.77 3.96
C GLY A 104 19.76 -8.90 2.50
N LEU A 105 20.10 -7.78 1.85
CA LEU A 105 20.76 -7.81 0.53
C LEU A 105 22.13 -8.49 0.58
N ARG A 106 22.94 -8.23 1.62
CA ARG A 106 24.26 -8.85 1.76
C ARG A 106 24.16 -10.35 2.05
N ASN A 107 23.12 -10.75 2.79
CA ASN A 107 22.87 -12.15 3.15
C ASN A 107 22.16 -12.92 2.03
N GLY A 108 21.60 -12.23 1.04
CA GLY A 108 20.88 -12.85 -0.07
C GLY A 108 19.43 -13.21 0.24
N ASP A 109 18.82 -12.62 1.27
CA ASP A 109 17.43 -12.86 1.66
C ASP A 109 16.43 -12.37 0.59
N PHE A 110 16.86 -11.40 -0.23
CA PHE A 110 16.17 -10.88 -1.40
C PHE A 110 17.18 -10.27 -2.37
N ALA A 111 16.81 -10.21 -3.65
CA ALA A 111 17.70 -9.81 -4.73
C ALA A 111 17.77 -8.28 -4.94
N SER A 112 16.82 -7.51 -4.40
CA SER A 112 16.75 -6.06 -4.60
C SER A 112 15.95 -5.33 -3.53
N ALA A 113 16.17 -4.02 -3.40
CA ALA A 113 15.33 -3.16 -2.56
C ALA A 113 13.88 -3.13 -3.06
N GLN A 114 13.68 -3.19 -4.38
CA GLN A 114 12.36 -3.34 -5.00
C GLN A 114 11.64 -4.59 -4.48
N GLU A 115 12.32 -5.75 -4.49
CA GLU A 115 11.75 -7.00 -4.01
C GLU A 115 11.36 -6.91 -2.54
N HIS A 116 12.25 -6.41 -1.69
CA HIS A 116 11.95 -6.20 -0.27
C HIS A 116 10.74 -5.27 -0.09
N PHE A 117 10.70 -4.14 -0.78
CA PHE A 117 9.61 -3.18 -0.66
C PHE A 117 8.26 -3.83 -1.03
N LEU A 118 8.21 -4.54 -2.15
CA LEU A 118 6.99 -5.17 -2.64
C LEU A 118 6.51 -6.32 -1.74
N LYS A 119 7.43 -7.05 -1.10
CA LYS A 119 7.09 -8.15 -0.19
C LYS A 119 6.74 -7.68 1.23
N PHE A 120 7.46 -6.68 1.74
CA PHE A 120 7.41 -6.29 3.16
C PHE A 120 7.25 -4.78 3.33
N GLY A 121 8.14 -4.01 2.72
CA GLY A 121 8.28 -2.57 3.02
C GLY A 121 7.00 -1.77 2.85
N TYR A 122 6.18 -2.09 1.84
CA TYR A 122 4.90 -1.42 1.65
C TYR A 122 3.95 -1.60 2.85
N GLN A 123 3.75 -2.83 3.32
CA GLN A 123 2.84 -3.13 4.43
C GLN A 123 3.38 -2.66 5.79
N GLU A 124 4.71 -2.55 5.91
CA GLU A 124 5.40 -1.96 7.04
C GLU A 124 5.28 -0.43 7.08
N GLY A 125 4.81 0.20 5.99
CA GLY A 125 4.65 1.64 5.87
C GLY A 125 5.93 2.39 5.53
N ARG A 126 6.96 1.70 5.02
CA ARG A 126 8.22 2.33 4.61
C ARG A 126 8.01 3.16 3.36
N ALA A 127 8.60 4.36 3.32
CA ALA A 127 8.56 5.19 2.12
C ALA A 127 9.50 4.61 1.03
N PRO A 128 9.13 4.67 -0.26
CA PRO A 128 9.93 4.09 -1.33
C PRO A 128 11.07 4.98 -1.85
N ALA A 129 11.07 6.29 -1.57
CA ALA A 129 12.09 7.23 -2.02
C ALA A 129 12.16 8.48 -1.12
N GLU A 130 13.14 9.35 -1.38
CA GLU A 130 13.24 10.66 -0.72
C GLU A 130 12.07 11.58 -1.14
N MET A 131 11.51 12.30 -0.18
CA MET A 131 10.39 13.25 -0.35
C MET A 131 9.02 12.64 -0.73
N TRP A 132 8.71 11.46 -0.17
CA TRP A 132 7.32 11.04 0.09
C TRP A 132 6.91 11.37 1.52
#